data_AF-A0A543DPG9-F1
#
_entry.id   AF-A0A543DPG9-F1
#
_cell.length_a   1.000
_cell.length_b   1.000
_cell.length_c   1.000
_cell.angle_alpha   90.00
_cell.angle_beta   90.00
_cell.angle_gamma   90.00
#
_symmetry.space_group_name_H-M   'P 1'
#
loop_
_entity.id
_entity.type
_entity.pdbx_description
1 polymer ?
#
loop_
_entity_poly.entity_id
_entity_poly.type
_entity_poly.pdbx_seq_one_letter_code
_entity_poly.pdbx_strand_id
1 'polypeptide(L)'
;MSAEAGSSMQEIEEEEEVLGTPSFEVLVRDGEPIVSGTYFMAPPIYMRKAEWDAADPGRLTVLASDGTAWFATDVPKEGRVNVVLEPVEPHPSMELP
;
A
#
# COMPACT_ATOMS: atom_id res chain seq x y z
N MET A 1 21.34 44.10 29.14
CA MET A 1 22.28 42.96 29.16
C MET A 1 21.57 41.79 29.81
N SER A 2 21.78 40.61 29.24
CA SER A 2 21.49 39.27 29.75
C SER A 2 20.05 38.74 29.63
N ALA A 3 19.94 37.80 28.69
CA ALA A 3 18.88 36.85 28.45
C ALA A 3 18.78 35.81 29.58
N GLU A 4 17.64 35.14 29.70
CA GLU A 4 17.61 33.68 29.87
C GLU A 4 16.42 33.10 29.10
N ALA A 5 16.76 32.15 28.23
CA ALA A 5 15.88 31.37 27.40
C ALA A 5 15.28 30.23 28.23
N GLY A 6 13.96 30.19 28.32
CA GLY A 6 13.22 29.00 28.76
C GLY A 6 12.70 28.29 27.52
N SER A 7 13.41 27.24 27.09
CA SER A 7 13.09 26.40 25.94
C SER A 7 11.61 26.06 25.85
N SER A 8 11.01 26.39 24.72
CA SER A 8 9.73 25.86 24.27
C SER A 8 9.81 24.34 24.22
N MET A 9 9.14 23.67 25.15
CA MET A 9 8.83 22.24 25.04
C MET A 9 7.67 22.15 24.06
N GLN A 10 7.99 22.06 22.77
CA GLN A 10 7.01 21.65 21.77
C GLN A 10 6.68 20.19 22.07
N GLU A 11 5.51 19.97 22.66
CA GLU A 11 4.84 18.68 22.64
C GLU A 11 4.82 18.23 21.18
N ILE A 12 5.59 17.20 20.87
CA ILE A 12 5.55 16.53 19.59
C ILE A 12 4.21 15.80 19.64
N GLU A 13 3.18 16.39 19.04
CA GLU A 13 1.89 15.74 18.81
C GLU A 13 2.19 14.38 18.20
N GLU A 14 1.84 13.30 18.91
CA GLU A 14 1.95 11.93 18.44
C GLU A 14 1.32 11.89 17.05
N GLU A 15 2.15 11.69 16.02
CA GLU A 15 1.70 11.58 14.65
C GLU A 15 0.69 10.43 14.62
N GLU A 16 -0.60 10.77 14.53
CA GLU A 16 -1.67 9.79 14.36
C GLU A 16 -1.25 8.89 13.20
N GLU A 17 -0.95 7.60 13.48
CA GLU A 17 -0.59 6.63 12.45
C GLU A 17 -1.81 6.45 11.55
N VAL A 18 -1.92 7.30 10.52
CA VAL A 18 -2.93 7.15 9.48
C VAL A 18 -2.53 5.91 8.70
N LEU A 19 -3.10 4.77 9.10
CA LEU A 19 -3.08 3.54 8.32
C LEU A 19 -3.83 3.84 7.01
N GLY A 20 -3.09 4.28 6.00
CA GLY A 20 -3.63 4.58 4.69
C GLY A 20 -4.35 3.37 4.11
N THR A 21 -5.31 3.60 3.21
CA THR A 21 -5.96 2.49 2.50
C THR A 21 -4.92 1.71 1.70
N PRO A 22 -4.81 0.38 1.92
CA PRO A 22 -3.99 -0.52 1.12
C PRO A 22 -4.07 -0.23 -0.38
N SER A 23 -2.98 0.23 -1.00
CA SER A 23 -3.00 0.52 -2.42
C SER A 23 -1.64 0.40 -3.10
N PHE A 24 -1.65 0.02 -4.38
CA PHE A 24 -0.46 -0.03 -5.24
C PHE A 24 -0.66 0.72 -6.54
N GLU A 25 0.40 1.35 -7.03
CA GLU A 25 0.46 1.75 -8.44
C GLU A 25 0.81 0.53 -9.32
N VAL A 26 0.00 0.29 -10.36
CA VAL A 26 0.22 -0.75 -11.37
C VAL A 26 0.20 -0.09 -12.74
N LEU A 27 1.16 -0.46 -13.58
CA LEU A 27 1.11 -0.14 -15.01
C LEU A 27 0.58 -1.37 -15.73
N VAL A 28 -0.55 -1.26 -16.42
CA VAL A 28 -1.03 -2.34 -17.29
C VAL A 28 -0.76 -1.98 -18.73
N ARG A 29 -0.13 -2.89 -19.47
CA ARG A 29 0.25 -2.70 -20.87
C ARG A 29 -0.03 -3.95 -21.66
N ASP A 30 -0.73 -3.81 -22.79
CA ASP A 30 -1.12 -4.94 -23.64
C ASP A 30 -1.92 -6.01 -22.87
N GLY A 31 -2.69 -5.58 -21.85
CA GLY A 31 -3.42 -6.45 -20.95
C GLY A 31 -2.58 -7.08 -19.83
N GLU A 32 -1.25 -6.93 -19.83
CA GLU A 32 -0.35 -7.52 -18.84
C GLU A 32 -0.02 -6.53 -17.72
N PRO A 33 -0.11 -6.94 -16.44
CA PRO A 33 0.26 -6.10 -15.31
C PRO A 33 1.78 -6.03 -15.18
N ILE A 34 2.31 -4.82 -15.12
CA ILE A 34 3.71 -4.50 -14.90
C ILE A 34 3.82 -3.84 -13.52
N VAL A 35 4.64 -4.45 -12.67
CA VAL A 35 4.93 -3.97 -11.32
C VAL A 35 5.52 -2.55 -11.39
N SER A 36 4.84 -1.56 -10.80
CA SER A 36 5.25 -0.15 -10.87
C SER A 36 5.24 0.57 -9.52
N GLY A 37 4.77 -0.05 -8.44
CA GLY A 37 4.33 0.69 -7.24
C GLY A 37 4.89 0.24 -5.89
N THR A 38 4.93 1.22 -5.00
CA THR A 38 5.13 1.09 -3.56
C THR A 38 3.78 1.18 -2.86
N TYR A 39 3.65 0.48 -1.74
CA TYR A 39 2.45 0.50 -0.91
C TYR A 39 2.57 1.51 0.23
N PHE A 40 1.46 2.14 0.59
CA PHE A 40 1.39 3.10 1.69
C PHE A 40 0.88 2.44 2.97
N MET A 41 1.71 1.64 3.65
CA MET A 41 1.53 1.22 5.06
C MET A 41 2.84 1.44 5.84
N ALA A 42 2.76 1.43 7.16
CA ALA A 42 3.90 1.33 8.06
C ALA A 42 4.00 -0.11 8.61
N PRO A 43 5.12 -0.83 8.43
CA PRO A 43 6.25 -0.51 7.54
C PRO A 43 5.85 -0.61 6.05
N PRO A 44 6.54 0.11 5.15
CA PRO A 44 6.21 0.10 3.73
C PRO A 44 6.55 -1.26 3.11
N ILE A 45 5.57 -1.83 2.41
CA ILE A 45 5.76 -3.01 1.56
C ILE A 45 5.78 -2.60 0.09
N TYR A 46 6.35 -3.43 -0.76
CA TYR A 46 6.37 -3.19 -2.21
C TYR A 46 5.86 -4.41 -2.96
N MET A 47 5.27 -4.16 -4.12
CA MET A 47 4.78 -5.22 -4.99
C MET A 47 5.97 -5.98 -5.58
N ARG A 48 6.00 -7.30 -5.38
CA ARG A 48 6.98 -8.18 -6.04
C ARG A 48 6.44 -8.76 -7.33
N LYS A 49 5.14 -9.06 -7.36
CA LYS A 49 4.48 -9.70 -8.50
C LYS A 49 3.03 -9.25 -8.57
N ALA A 50 2.52 -9.09 -9.78
CA ALA A 50 1.11 -8.95 -10.05
C ALA A 50 0.73 -9.86 -11.23
N GLU A 51 -0.39 -10.58 -11.11
CA GLU A 51 -0.89 -11.50 -12.13
C GLU A 51 -2.42 -11.49 -12.11
N TRP A 52 -3.04 -11.62 -13.28
CA TRP A 52 -4.47 -11.87 -13.34
C TRP A 52 -4.79 -13.27 -12.81
N ASP A 53 -5.83 -13.37 -11.98
CA ASP A 53 -6.30 -14.65 -11.49
C ASP A 53 -6.88 -15.49 -12.65
N ALA A 54 -6.36 -16.70 -12.83
CA ALA A 54 -6.84 -17.63 -13.85
C ALA A 54 -8.27 -18.14 -13.56
N ALA A 55 -8.68 -18.17 -12.29
CA ALA A 55 -10.03 -18.56 -11.88
C ALA A 55 -11.01 -17.39 -11.97
N ASP A 56 -10.54 -16.14 -11.89
CA ASP A 56 -11.34 -14.92 -11.95
C ASP A 56 -10.62 -13.82 -12.75
N PRO A 57 -10.83 -13.72 -14.08
CA PRO A 57 -10.12 -12.77 -14.94
C PRO A 57 -10.33 -11.28 -14.60
N GLY A 58 -11.34 -10.97 -13.76
CA GLY A 58 -11.60 -9.62 -13.24
C GLY A 58 -10.72 -9.24 -12.05
N ARG A 59 -9.97 -10.20 -11.50
CA ARG A 59 -9.18 -10.06 -10.28
C ARG A 59 -7.70 -10.02 -10.57
N LEU A 60 -7.02 -8.99 -10.08
CA LEU A 60 -5.57 -8.91 -10.06
C LEU A 60 -5.07 -9.44 -8.72
N THR A 61 -4.23 -10.46 -8.73
CA THR A 61 -3.52 -10.97 -7.56
C THR A 61 -2.16 -10.27 -7.43
N VAL A 62 -1.76 -10.01 -6.20
CA VAL A 62 -0.53 -9.28 -5.86
C VAL A 62 0.22 -10.05 -4.77
N LEU A 63 1.51 -10.28 -5.00
CA LEU A 63 2.43 -10.79 -3.98
C LEU A 63 3.31 -9.64 -3.51
N ALA A 64 3.25 -9.34 -2.21
CA ALA A 64 4.03 -8.29 -1.57
C ALA A 64 5.43 -8.75 -1.12
N SER A 65 6.25 -7.80 -0.71
CA SER A 65 7.64 -8.01 -0.29
C SER A 65 7.83 -8.84 0.98
N ASP A 66 6.84 -8.84 1.85
CA ASP A 66 6.80 -9.64 3.08
C ASP A 66 6.25 -11.07 2.87
N GLY A 67 5.84 -11.39 1.63
CA GLY A 67 5.27 -12.69 1.27
C GLY A 67 3.75 -12.76 1.37
N THR A 68 3.08 -11.67 1.73
CA THR A 68 1.61 -11.64 1.84
C THR A 68 0.94 -11.52 0.47
N ALA A 69 -0.25 -12.13 0.37
CA ALA A 69 -1.04 -12.14 -0.84
C ALA A 69 -2.25 -11.20 -0.73
N TRP A 70 -2.44 -10.41 -1.77
CA TRP A 70 -3.49 -9.41 -1.88
C TRP A 70 -4.20 -9.56 -3.22
N PHE A 71 -5.38 -8.99 -3.34
CA PHE A 71 -6.07 -8.88 -4.60
C PHE A 71 -6.71 -7.50 -4.79
N ALA A 72 -6.97 -7.14 -6.03
CA ALA A 72 -7.77 -5.99 -6.40
C ALA A 72 -8.77 -6.38 -7.49
N THR A 73 -9.96 -5.79 -7.45
CA THR A 73 -10.96 -5.87 -8.52
C THR A 73 -11.02 -4.57 -9.30
N ASP A 74 -11.76 -4.58 -10.42
CA ASP A 74 -12.04 -3.37 -11.22
C ASP A 74 -10.79 -2.66 -11.76
N VAL A 75 -9.69 -3.41 -11.90
CA VAL A 75 -8.42 -2.89 -12.40
C VAL A 75 -8.49 -2.73 -13.93
N PRO A 76 -8.29 -1.51 -14.47
CA PRO A 76 -8.21 -1.28 -15.91
C PRO A 76 -7.15 -2.16 -16.57
N LYS A 77 -7.45 -2.68 -17.77
CA LYS A 77 -6.52 -3.53 -18.54
C LYS A 77 -5.45 -2.75 -19.32
N GLU A 78 -5.43 -1.43 -19.17
CA GLU A 78 -4.44 -0.55 -19.79
C GLU A 78 -4.19 0.70 -18.94
N GLY A 79 -2.98 1.24 -19.04
CA GLY A 79 -2.57 2.50 -18.41
C GLY A 79 -2.00 2.33 -17.00
N ARG A 80 -1.68 3.47 -16.38
CA ARG A 80 -1.17 3.54 -15.01
C ARG A 80 -2.32 3.82 -14.06
N VAL A 81 -2.49 2.96 -13.05
CA VAL A 81 -3.63 2.99 -12.12
C VAL A 81 -3.16 2.76 -10.68
N ASN A 82 -3.79 3.44 -9.73
CA ASN A 82 -3.68 3.10 -8.31
C ASN A 82 -4.83 2.14 -7.97
N VAL A 83 -4.50 0.93 -7.54
CA VAL A 83 -5.47 -0.11 -7.18
C VAL A 83 -5.57 -0.18 -5.66
N VAL A 84 -6.80 -0.20 -5.15
CA VAL A 84 -7.08 -0.51 -3.75
C VAL A 84 -6.99 -2.02 -3.56
N LEU A 85 -6.31 -2.45 -2.51
CA LEU A 85 -6.11 -3.86 -2.22
C LEU A 85 -7.03 -4.36 -1.14
N GLU A 86 -7.41 -5.61 -1.31
CA GLU A 86 -8.02 -6.44 -0.30
C GLU A 86 -7.09 -7.62 0.02
N PRO A 87 -6.91 -7.95 1.30
CA PRO A 87 -6.09 -9.09 1.70
C PRO A 87 -6.75 -10.42 1.30
N VAL A 88 -5.95 -11.40 0.85
CA VAL A 88 -6.44 -12.78 0.68
C VAL A 88 -6.66 -13.45 2.04
N GLU A 89 -5.81 -13.15 3.02
CA GLU A 89 -5.90 -13.57 4.42
C GLU A 89 -5.67 -12.36 5.33
N PRO A 90 -6.29 -12.27 6.52
CA PRO A 90 -6.10 -11.14 7.43
C PRO A 90 -4.63 -10.77 7.58
N HIS A 91 -4.29 -9.54 7.21
CA HIS A 91 -2.92 -9.04 7.30
C HIS A 91 -2.68 -8.41 8.68
N PRO A 92 -1.58 -8.72 9.38
CA PRO A 92 -1.33 -8.25 10.75
C PRO A 92 -1.30 -6.73 10.87
N SER A 93 -0.92 -6.01 9.82
CA SER A 93 -0.95 -4.52 9.81
C SER A 93 -2.36 -3.91 9.70
N MET A 94 -3.40 -4.71 9.47
CA MET A 94 -4.79 -4.23 9.52
C MET A 94 -5.51 -4.66 10.79
N GLU A 95 -4.91 -5.54 11.58
CA GLU A 95 -5.40 -5.91 12.91
C GLU A 95 -4.96 -4.80 13.87
N LEU A 96 -5.83 -3.81 14.09
CA LEU A 96 -5.65 -2.83 15.17
C LEU A 96 -5.53 -3.57 16.51
N PRO A 97 -4.58 -3.20 17.40
CA PRO A 97 -4.69 -3.54 18.82
C PRO A 97 -5.84 -2.79 19.50
#